data_AF-A0A7C2VYN2-F1
#
_entry.id   AF-A0A7C2VYN2-F1
#
_cell.length_a   1.000
_cell.length_b   1.000
_cell.length_c   1.000
_cell.angle_alpha   90.00
_cell.angle_beta   90.00
_cell.angle_gamma   90.00
#
_symmetry.space_group_name_H-M   'P 1'
#
loop_
_entity.id
_entity.type
_entity.pdbx_description
1 polymer ?
#
loop_
_entity_poly.entity_id
_entity_poly.type
_entity_poly.pdbx_seq_one_letter_code
_entity_poly.pdbx_strand_id
1 'polypeptide(L)' 'GLLSRFVGMLTDSRSFLSYPRHEYFRRILCNLLGGDVEAGLLPDDRDLLGRMVEDICFNNARAYFPMACP' A
#
# COMPACT_ATOMS: atom_id res chain seq x y z
N GLY A 1 -7.40 -3.82 -13.61
CA GLY A 1 -6.41 -2.78 -13.25
C GLY A 1 -5.11 -3.43 -12.82
N LEU A 2 -4.10 -2.66 -12.40
CA LEU A 2 -2.83 -3.17 -11.87
C LEU A 2 -2.65 -2.71 -10.42
N LEU A 3 -2.85 -3.62 -9.46
CA LEU A 3 -2.75 -3.30 -8.03
C LEU A 3 -1.36 -2.77 -7.66
N SER A 4 -0.31 -3.32 -8.27
CA SER A 4 1.08 -2.87 -8.04
C SER A 4 1.35 -1.40 -8.39
N ARG A 5 0.51 -0.78 -9.24
CA ARG A 5 0.61 0.64 -9.61
C ARG A 5 -0.36 1.53 -8.83
N PHE A 6 -1.06 0.98 -7.84
CA PHE A 6 -1.99 1.75 -7.03
C PHE A 6 -1.24 2.81 -6.22
N VAL A 7 -1.73 4.05 -6.27
CA VAL A 7 -1.07 5.22 -5.68
C VAL A 7 -1.08 5.17 -4.15
N GLY A 8 -2.02 4.42 -3.55
CA GLY A 8 -2.08 4.19 -2.10
C GLY A 8 -3.31 4.80 -1.44
N MET A 9 -3.19 5.06 -0.13
CA MET A 9 -4.27 5.54 0.72
C MET A 9 -4.08 7.01 1.10
N LEU A 10 -5.17 7.72 1.38
CA LEU A 10 -5.20 9.07 1.94
C LEU A 10 -6.19 9.13 3.10
N THR A 11 -5.96 10.00 4.08
CA THR A 11 -6.86 10.08 5.27
C THR A 11 -8.17 10.81 4.98
N ASP A 12 -8.15 11.74 4.03
CA ASP A 12 -9.23 12.73 3.75
C ASP A 12 -9.83 13.33 5.03
N SER A 13 -8.96 13.70 5.97
CA SER A 13 -9.38 14.12 7.29
C SER A 13 -8.69 15.40 7.70
N ARG A 14 -9.44 16.25 8.43
CA ARG A 14 -8.93 17.45 9.08
C ARG A 14 -8.35 17.17 10.48
N SER A 15 -8.43 15.92 10.95
CA SER A 15 -7.92 15.53 12.27
C SER A 15 -6.49 15.00 12.18
N PHE A 16 -5.59 15.53 13.00
CA PHE A 16 -4.23 14.99 13.16
C PHE A 16 -4.24 13.55 13.72
N LEU A 17 -5.32 13.11 14.36
CA LEU A 17 -5.47 11.76 14.88
C LEU A 17 -5.97 10.76 13.83
N SER A 18 -6.05 11.16 12.56
CA SER A 18 -6.56 10.31 11.48
C SER A 18 -5.51 9.40 10.83
N TYR A 19 -4.21 9.60 11.10
CA TYR A 19 -3.15 8.78 10.52
C TYR A 19 -3.22 7.28 10.82
N PRO A 20 -3.80 6.79 11.94
CA PRO A 20 -4.09 5.37 12.14
C PRO A 20 -4.95 4.74 11.02
N ARG A 21 -5.67 5.54 10.22
CA ARG A 21 -6.36 5.05 9.01
C ARG A 21 -5.40 4.43 7.99
N HIS A 22 -4.17 4.94 7.89
CA HIS A 22 -3.14 4.32 7.05
C HIS A 22 -2.70 2.96 7.61
N GLU A 23 -2.56 2.83 8.93
CA GLU A 23 -2.26 1.54 9.53
C GLU A 23 -3.38 0.52 9.27
N TYR A 24 -4.63 0.94 9.43
CA TYR A 24 -5.79 0.10 9.11
C TYR A 24 -5.79 -0.37 7.66
N PHE A 25 -5.55 0.54 6.71
CA PHE A 25 -5.39 0.21 5.29
C PHE A 25 -4.24 -0.79 5.05
N ARG A 26 -3.08 -0.56 5.66
CA ARG A 26 -1.90 -1.45 5.51
C ARG A 26 -2.19 -2.86 6.00
N ARG A 27 -2.87 -3.00 7.14
CA ARG A 27 -3.28 -4.30 7.69
C ARG A 27 -4.24 -5.03 6.75
N ILE A 28 -5.23 -4.32 6.19
CA ILE A 28 -6.15 -4.89 5.20
C ILE A 28 -5.41 -5.34 3.94
N LEU A 29 -4.52 -4.50 3.41
CA LEU A 29 -3.73 -4.84 2.22
C LEU A 29 -2.87 -6.09 2.45
N CYS A 30 -2.14 -6.14 3.57
CA CYS A 30 -1.30 -7.30 3.88
C CYS A 30 -2.13 -8.57 4.12
N ASN A 31 -3.29 -8.47 4.77
CA ASN A 31 -4.18 -9.62 4.96
C ASN A 31 -4.76 -10.12 3.64
N LEU A 32 -5.11 -9.23 2.71
CA LEU A 32 -5.57 -9.61 1.37
C LEU A 32 -4.49 -10.37 0.62
N LEU A 33 -3.27 -9.81 0.54
CA LEU A 33 -2.15 -10.44 -0.16
C LEU A 33 -1.74 -11.76 0.51
N GLY A 34 -1.72 -11.81 1.84
CA GLY A 34 -1.43 -13.04 2.58
C GLY A 34 -2.46 -14.14 2.32
N GLY A 35 -3.75 -13.79 2.30
CA GLY A 35 -4.83 -14.73 1.97
C GLY A 35 -4.71 -15.26 0.53
N ASP A 36 -4.36 -14.41 -0.42
CA ASP A 36 -4.13 -14.83 -1.82
C ASP A 36 -2.92 -15.78 -1.95
N VAL A 37 -1.86 -15.56 -1.15
CA VAL A 37 -0.72 -16.48 -1.08
C VAL A 37 -1.12 -17.83 -0.47
N GLU A 38 -1.84 -17.82 0.65
CA GLU A 38 -2.35 -19.05 1.30
C GLU A 38 -3.28 -19.85 0.37
N ALA A 39 -4.08 -19.15 -0.45
CA ALA A 39 -4.95 -19.75 -1.46
C ALA A 39 -4.20 -20.24 -2.72
N GLY A 40 -2.89 -19.99 -2.84
CA GLY A 40 -2.09 -20.35 -4.01
C GLY A 40 -2.36 -19.50 -5.25
N LEU A 41 -3.00 -18.33 -5.10
CA LEU A 41 -3.29 -17.40 -6.18
C LEU A 41 -2.11 -16.47 -6.49
N LEU A 42 -1.26 -16.23 -5.49
CA LEU A 42 -0.01 -15.49 -5.61
C LEU A 42 1.17 -16.35 -5.15
N PRO A 43 2.36 -16.17 -5.74
CA PRO A 43 3.57 -16.83 -5.26
C PRO A 43 3.94 -16.31 -3.86
N ASP A 44 4.40 -17.21 -2.99
CA ASP A 44 5.00 -16.86 -1.70
C ASP A 44 6.43 -16.30 -1.89
N ASP A 45 6.52 -15.18 -2.61
CA ASP A 45 7.75 -14.44 -2.85
C ASP A 45 7.70 -13.16 -2.02
N ARG A 46 8.36 -13.19 -0.85
CA ARG A 46 8.39 -12.08 0.09
C ARG A 46 9.10 -10.85 -0.46
N ASP A 47 10.09 -11.01 -1.34
CA ASP A 47 10.81 -9.87 -1.91
C ASP A 47 9.91 -9.14 -2.92
N LEU A 48 9.19 -9.88 -3.76
CA LEU A 48 8.23 -9.33 -4.70
C LEU A 48 7.06 -8.65 -3.99
N LEU A 49 6.42 -9.36 -3.05
CA LEU A 49 5.26 -8.86 -2.33
C LEU A 49 5.62 -7.72 -1.38
N GLY A 50 6.77 -7.80 -0.72
CA GLY A 50 7.29 -6.73 0.15
C GLY A 50 7.50 -5.44 -0.63
N ARG A 51 8.15 -5.50 -1.79
CA ARG A 51 8.30 -4.34 -2.68
C ARG A 51 6.94 -3.77 -3.11
N MET A 52 6.00 -4.63 -3.49
CA MET A 52 4.65 -4.18 -3.86
C MET A 52 3.94 -3.45 -2.71
N VAL A 53 4.05 -3.96 -1.49
CA VAL A 53 3.46 -3.31 -0.30
C VAL A 53 4.13 -1.95 -0.06
N GLU A 54 5.46 -1.87 -0.11
CA GLU A 54 6.20 -0.60 0.03
C GLU A 54 5.80 0.43 -1.05
N ASP A 55 5.64 -0.04 -2.28
CA ASP A 55 5.24 0.79 -3.41
C ASP A 55 3.84 1.35 -3.22
N ILE A 56 2.86 0.51 -2.88
CA ILE A 56 1.48 0.94 -2.61
C ILE A 56 1.40 1.83 -1.36
N CYS A 57 2.24 1.59 -0.34
CA CYS A 57 2.20 2.35 0.91
C CYS A 57 2.88 3.72 0.82
N PHE A 58 3.79 3.92 -0.14
CA PHE A 58 4.50 5.20 -0.27
C PHE A 58 5.12 5.47 -1.66
N ASN A 59 5.90 4.54 -2.23
CA ASN A 59 6.75 4.89 -3.39
C ASN A 59 5.93 5.30 -4.62
N ASN A 60 4.77 4.67 -4.84
CA ASN A 60 3.87 5.02 -5.94
C ASN A 60 3.32 6.43 -5.79
N ALA A 61 2.87 6.82 -4.59
CA ALA A 61 2.44 8.19 -4.31
C ALA A 61 3.56 9.19 -4.56
N ARG A 62 4.78 8.88 -4.10
CA ARG A 62 5.96 9.74 -4.31
C ARG A 62 6.34 9.89 -5.78
N ALA A 63 6.24 8.82 -6.56
CA ALA A 63 6.55 8.88 -7.98
C ALA A 63 5.44 9.57 -8.79
N TYR A 64 4.19 9.41 -8.36
CA TYR A 64 3.02 9.94 -9.06
C TYR A 64 2.81 11.43 -8.79
N PHE A 65 2.95 11.88 -7.55
CA PHE A 65 2.83 13.28 -7.18
C PHE A 65 4.21 13.94 -7.16
N PRO A 66 4.36 15.15 -7.73
CA PRO A 66 5.60 15.92 -7.61
C PRO A 66 5.77 16.43 -6.18
N MET A 67 6.23 15.57 -5.27
CA MET A 67 6.50 15.88 -3.86
C MET A 67 7.85 16.61 -3.67
N ALA A 68 8.18 17.52 -4.58
CA ALA A 68 9.33 18.40 -4.41
C ALA A 68 8.94 19.53 -3.45
N CYS A 69 9.62 19.61 -2.32
CA CYS A 69 9.62 20.83 -1.53
C CYS A 69 10.53 21.85 -2.25
N PRO A 70 10.08 23.10 -2.48
CA PRO A 70 10.95 24.16 -2.97
C PRO A 70 12.12 24.44 -2.01
#